data_AF-A0A1M5YUN9-F1
#
_entry.id   AF-A0A1M5YUN9-F1
#
_cell.length_a   1.000
_cell.length_b   1.000
_cell.length_c   1.000
_cell.angle_alpha   90.00
_cell.angle_beta   90.00
_cell.angle_gamma   90.00
#
_symmetry.space_group_name_H-M   'P 1'
#
loop_
_entity.id
_entity.type
_entity.pdbx_description
1 polymer ?
#
loop_
_entity_poly.entity_id
_entity_poly.type
_entity_poly.pdbx_seq_one_letter_code
_entity_poly.pdbx_strand_id
1 'polypeptide(L)'
;MRNRIGRPHSGQNIFRHEGYGRCYGYSRLPIPDLALLSIKHYQEEGKDFGHWVVLKCENSQSFVLDSASYLPSNIRYDFDAMQLTWFIEVKDACRS
;
A
#
# COMPACT_ATOMS: atom_id res chain seq x y z
N MET A 1 -13.59 -12.17 7.22
CA MET A 1 -13.53 -10.91 6.45
C MET A 1 -12.53 -11.10 5.31
N ARG A 2 -12.88 -10.77 4.06
CA ARG A 2 -11.99 -10.93 2.89
C ARG A 2 -11.62 -9.55 2.36
N ASN A 3 -10.50 -8.99 2.81
CA ASN A 3 -10.01 -7.69 2.34
C ASN A 3 -9.25 -7.84 1.02
N ARG A 4 -9.88 -8.34 -0.05
CA ARG A 4 -9.22 -8.46 -1.36
C ARG A 4 -9.38 -7.15 -2.12
N ILE A 5 -8.28 -6.49 -2.46
CA ILE A 5 -8.29 -5.39 -3.44
C ILE A 5 -8.49 -6.02 -4.82
N GLY A 6 -9.47 -5.54 -5.60
CA GLY A 6 -9.67 -6.01 -6.98
C GLY A 6 -8.41 -5.78 -7.80
N ARG A 7 -7.99 -6.75 -8.64
CA ARG A 7 -6.80 -6.61 -9.50
C ARG A 7 -6.95 -5.34 -10.36
N PRO A 8 -6.07 -4.33 -10.24
CA PRO A 8 -6.10 -3.19 -11.14
C PRO A 8 -5.70 -3.67 -12.55
N HIS A 9 -6.33 -3.07 -13.57
CA HIS A 9 -5.81 -3.14 -14.93
C HIS A 9 -4.39 -2.54 -14.92
N SER A 10 -3.45 -3.19 -15.62
CA SER A 10 -2.02 -2.86 -15.57
C SER A 10 -1.76 -1.36 -15.75
N GLY A 11 -1.01 -0.77 -14.81
CA GLY A 11 -0.50 0.60 -14.92
C GLY A 11 -1.37 1.71 -14.32
N GLN A 12 -2.25 1.43 -13.35
CA GLN A 12 -3.05 2.46 -12.67
C GLN A 12 -2.86 2.51 -11.14
N ASN A 13 -2.45 3.70 -10.67
CA ASN A 13 -2.19 4.14 -9.29
C ASN A 13 -3.28 3.85 -8.25
N ILE A 14 -3.00 3.04 -7.24
CA ILE A 14 -4.00 2.67 -6.21
C ILE A 14 -4.30 3.83 -5.25
N PHE A 15 -3.51 4.90 -5.23
CA PHE A 15 -3.70 6.04 -4.34
C PHE A 15 -3.92 7.31 -5.17
N ARG A 16 -5.12 7.90 -5.11
CA ARG A 16 -5.34 9.28 -5.57
C ARG A 16 -5.45 10.22 -4.38
N HIS A 17 -4.82 11.38 -4.53
CA HIS A 17 -4.96 12.51 -3.62
C HIS A 17 -6.07 13.42 -4.17
N GLU A 18 -7.26 13.36 -3.57
CA GLU A 18 -8.30 14.38 -3.76
C GLU A 18 -8.76 14.85 -2.38
N GLY A 19 -8.99 16.16 -2.26
CA GLY A 19 -9.11 16.94 -1.03
C GLY A 19 -9.79 16.27 0.18
N TYR A 20 -9.30 16.66 1.37
CA TYR A 20 -9.72 16.23 2.72
C TYR A 20 -9.25 14.81 3.14
N GLY A 21 -7.94 14.65 3.31
CA GLY A 21 -7.35 13.79 4.35
C GLY A 21 -7.65 12.29 4.33
N ARG A 22 -8.17 11.72 3.24
CA ARG A 22 -8.38 10.27 3.10
C ARG A 22 -7.65 9.70 1.90
N CYS A 23 -7.00 8.57 2.10
CA CYS A 23 -6.30 7.81 1.07
C CYS A 23 -7.31 6.93 0.30
N TYR A 24 -7.59 7.25 -0.97
CA TYR A 24 -8.59 6.53 -1.77
C TYR A 24 -7.95 5.50 -2.72
N GLY A 25 -8.44 4.26 -2.62
CA GLY A 25 -8.24 3.16 -3.56
C GLY A 25 -9.04 3.31 -4.87
N TYR A 26 -8.73 2.51 -5.90
CA TYR A 26 -9.58 2.41 -7.11
C TYR A 26 -10.93 1.69 -6.89
N SER A 27 -11.06 0.92 -5.82
CA SER A 27 -12.37 0.63 -5.25
C SER A 27 -12.76 1.85 -4.42
N ARG A 28 -14.01 2.34 -4.49
CA ARG A 28 -14.60 3.39 -3.62
C ARG A 28 -14.49 3.15 -2.10
N LEU A 29 -13.68 2.19 -1.68
CA LEU A 29 -13.37 1.84 -0.31
C LEU A 29 -12.22 2.73 0.20
N PRO A 30 -12.40 3.41 1.34
CA PRO A 30 -11.31 4.14 1.99
C PRO A 30 -10.20 3.17 2.39
N ILE A 31 -8.94 3.52 2.10
CA ILE A 31 -7.78 2.82 2.63
C ILE A 31 -7.47 3.44 4.01
N PRO A 32 -7.12 2.64 5.03
CA PRO A 32 -6.76 3.17 6.34
C PRO A 32 -5.49 4.04 6.29
N ASP A 33 -5.37 4.92 7.28
CA ASP A 33 -4.20 5.81 7.42
C ASP A 33 -2.91 5.04 7.77
N LEU A 34 -3.04 3.82 8.29
CA LEU A 34 -1.91 2.94 8.58
C LEU A 34 -2.28 1.51 8.20
N ALA A 35 -1.48 0.88 7.34
CA ALA A 35 -1.68 -0.51 6.95
C ALA A 35 -0.38 -1.22 6.61
N LEU A 36 -0.35 -2.52 6.91
CA LEU A 36 0.62 -3.44 6.34
C LEU A 36 0.12 -3.90 4.98
N LEU A 37 0.91 -3.67 3.94
CA LEU A 37 0.59 -3.98 2.55
C LEU A 37 1.43 -5.16 2.06
N SER A 38 0.82 -6.05 1.28
CA SER A 38 1.54 -7.03 0.47
C SER A 38 1.64 -6.52 -0.96
N ILE A 39 2.87 -6.31 -1.44
CA ILE A 39 3.16 -5.96 -2.84
C ILE A 39 3.75 -7.16 -3.57
N LYS A 40 3.49 -7.29 -4.87
CA LYS A 40 4.27 -8.19 -5.71
C LYS A 40 5.67 -7.61 -5.90
N HIS A 41 6.69 -8.36 -5.51
CA HIS A 41 8.08 -7.93 -5.62
C HIS A 41 8.76 -8.54 -6.84
N TYR A 42 8.83 -9.87 -6.92
CA TYR A 42 9.39 -10.56 -8.07
C TYR A 42 8.77 -11.96 -8.24
N GLN A 43 9.11 -12.61 -9.35
CA GLN A 43 8.72 -13.98 -9.64
C GLN A 43 9.97 -14.80 -9.92
N GLU A 44 10.08 -15.97 -9.30
CA GLU A 44 11.20 -16.90 -9.49
C GLU A 44 10.64 -18.30 -9.72
N GLU A 45 11.06 -18.93 -10.82
CA GLU A 45 10.56 -20.25 -11.27
C GLU A 45 9.02 -20.36 -11.31
N GLY A 46 8.35 -19.29 -11.73
CA GLY A 46 6.90 -19.26 -11.81
C GLY A 46 6.20 -18.95 -10.47
N LYS A 47 6.91 -18.87 -9.34
CA LYS A 47 6.36 -18.56 -8.02
C LYS A 47 6.42 -17.05 -7.75
N ASP A 48 5.30 -16.47 -7.34
CA ASP A 48 5.23 -15.06 -6.93
C ASP A 48 5.79 -14.89 -5.51
N PHE A 49 6.79 -14.01 -5.36
CA PHE A 49 7.32 -13.59 -4.08
C PHE A 49 6.77 -12.21 -3.74
N GLY A 50 6.00 -12.17 -2.65
CA GLY A 50 5.48 -10.94 -2.07
C GLY A 50 6.55 -10.26 -1.22
N HIS A 51 6.44 -8.94 -1.11
CA HIS A 51 7.16 -8.14 -0.13
C HIS A 51 6.17 -7.38 0.74
N TRP A 52 6.51 -7.22 2.01
CA TRP A 52 5.66 -6.50 2.95
C TRP A 52 6.18 -5.08 3.13
N VAL A 53 5.29 -4.11 2.99
CA VAL A 53 5.60 -2.69 3.16
C VAL A 53 4.54 -2.02 4.03
N VAL A 54 4.87 -0.90 4.66
CA VAL A 54 3.92 -0.17 5.52
C VAL A 54 3.45 1.08 4.80
N LEU A 55 2.15 1.19 4.56
CA LEU A 55 1.52 2.45 4.18
C LEU A 55 1.33 3.31 5.42
N LYS A 56 1.71 4.58 5.32
CA LYS A 56 1.35 5.61 6.29
C LYS A 56 0.78 6.82 5.56
N CYS A 57 -0.36 7.31 6.02
CA CYS A 57 -0.94 8.58 5.65
C CYS A 57 -0.81 9.52 6.86
N GLU A 58 0.03 10.55 6.74
CA GLU A 58 0.31 11.51 7.81
C GLU A 58 0.27 12.93 7.23
N ASN A 59 -0.40 13.86 7.90
CA ASN A 59 -0.54 15.26 7.45
C ASN A 59 -1.07 15.39 6.01
N SER A 60 -2.01 14.53 5.62
CA SER A 60 -2.53 14.43 4.25
C SER A 60 -1.48 14.01 3.20
N GLN A 61 -0.35 13.44 3.61
CA GLN A 61 0.65 12.87 2.71
C GLN A 61 0.74 11.36 2.90
N SER A 62 0.61 10.62 1.81
CA SER A 62 0.78 9.17 1.80
C SER A 62 2.21 8.81 1.39
N PHE A 63 2.81 7.87 2.10
CA PHE A 63 4.07 7.26 1.72
C PHE A 63 4.13 5.81 2.18
N VAL A 64 5.09 5.08 1.61
CA VAL A 64 5.38 3.70 1.98
C VAL A 64 6.73 3.64 2.68
N LEU A 65 6.78 2.90 3.79
CA LEU A 65 8.02 2.47 4.40
C LEU A 65 8.37 1.07 3.87
N ASP A 66 9.54 0.98 3.24
CA ASP A 66 10.06 -0.21 2.58
C ASP A 66 11.43 -0.55 3.17
N SER A 67 11.56 -1.73 3.78
CA SER A 67 12.78 -2.20 4.44
C SER A 67 13.80 -2.84 3.48
N ALA A 68 13.54 -2.82 2.16
CA ALA A 68 14.45 -3.37 1.17
C ALA A 68 15.81 -2.66 1.17
N SER A 69 16.87 -3.40 1.47
CA SER A 69 18.22 -2.88 1.67
C SER A 69 18.88 -2.32 0.41
N TYR A 70 18.40 -2.69 -0.77
CA TYR A 70 18.91 -2.21 -2.04
C TYR A 70 18.33 -0.84 -2.44
N LEU A 71 17.36 -0.32 -1.70
CA LEU A 71 16.79 1.00 -1.97
C LEU A 71 17.71 2.10 -1.43
N PRO A 72 17.81 3.24 -2.12
CA PRO A 72 18.56 4.40 -1.63
C PRO A 72 17.87 5.10 -0.45
N SER A 73 16.58 4.84 -0.23
CA SER A 73 15.76 5.37 0.86
C SER A 73 14.67 4.36 1.23
N ASN A 74 14.34 4.26 2.51
CA ASN A 74 13.23 3.44 2.99
C ASN A 74 11.86 4.12 2.85
N ILE A 75 11.81 5.38 2.43
CA ILE A 75 10.56 6.11 2.17
C ILE A 75 10.32 6.15 0.66
N ARG A 76 9.14 5.69 0.24
CA ARG A 76 8.73 5.58 -1.16
C ARG A 76 7.42 6.32 -1.42
N TYR A 77 7.35 6.97 -2.58
CA TYR A 77 6.18 7.70 -3.09
C TYR A 77 5.71 7.19 -4.45
N ASP A 78 6.45 6.24 -5.04
CA ASP A 78 6.24 5.66 -6.36
C ASP A 78 5.20 4.54 -6.32
N PHE A 79 3.98 4.85 -5.89
CA PHE A 79 2.90 3.88 -5.73
C PHE A 79 2.54 3.14 -7.03
N ASP A 80 2.70 3.77 -8.20
CA ASP A 80 2.48 3.14 -9.51
C ASP A 80 3.44 1.96 -9.75
N ALA A 81 4.64 2.02 -9.16
CA ALA A 81 5.62 0.94 -9.26
C ALA A 81 5.29 -0.23 -8.32
N MET A 82 4.29 -0.08 -7.45
CA MET A 82 3.90 -1.07 -6.45
C MET A 82 2.59 -1.76 -6.83
N GLN A 83 2.67 -3.05 -7.13
CA GLN A 83 1.47 -3.85 -7.38
C GLN A 83 0.93 -4.41 -6.06
N LEU A 84 -0.07 -3.75 -5.47
CA LEU A 84 -0.70 -4.21 -4.24
C LEU A 84 -1.58 -5.44 -4.48
N THR A 85 -1.50 -6.39 -3.56
CA THR A 85 -2.28 -7.63 -3.60
C THR A 85 -3.22 -7.77 -2.40
N TRP A 86 -2.83 -7.25 -1.23
CA TRP A 86 -3.60 -7.33 0.01
C TRP A 86 -3.14 -6.27 1.04
N PHE A 87 -3.99 -5.95 2.03
CA PHE A 87 -3.64 -5.12 3.18
C PHE A 87 -4.26 -5.63 4.49
N ILE A 88 -3.59 -5.29 5.59
CA ILE A 88 -4.07 -5.41 6.98
C ILE A 88 -4.06 -4.00 7.56
N GLU A 89 -5.23 -3.48 7.94
CA GLU A 89 -5.34 -2.22 8.69
C GLU A 89 -4.67 -2.38 10.06
N VAL A 90 -3.80 -1.42 10.41
CA VAL A 90 -3.20 -1.36 11.73
C VAL A 90 -4.01 -0.37 12.55
N LYS A 91 -4.65 -0.87 13.61
CA LYS A 91 -5.38 -0.06 14.58
C LYS A 91 -4.52 0.15 15.81
N ASP A 92 -4.51 1.37 16.33
CA ASP A 92 -3.97 1.62 17.66
C ASP A 92 -4.81 0.83 18.68
N ALA A 93 -4.16 -0.06 19.43
CA ALA A 93 -4.83 -0.88 20.44
C ALA A 93 -5.36 -0.05 21.63
N CYS A 94 -4.89 1.19 21.77
CA CYS A 94 -5.35 2.16 22.77
C CYS A 94 -5.68 3.49 22.09
N ARG A 95 -6.93 3.67 21.67
CA ARG A 95 -7.57 4.98 21.59
C ARG A 95 -8.89 4.86 22.36
N SER A 96 -8.85 5.29 23.61
CA SER A 96 -10.01 5.57 24.47
C SER A 96 -10.72 6.82 24.02
#